data_AF-A0A6S7FMQ8-F1
#
_entry.id   AF-A0A6S7FMQ8-F1
#
_cell.length_a   1.000
_cell.length_b   1.000
_cell.length_c   1.000
_cell.angle_alpha   90.00
_cell.angle_beta   90.00
_cell.angle_gamma   90.00
#
_symmetry.space_group_name_H-M   'P 1'
#
loop_
_entity.id
_entity.type
_entity.pdbx_description
1 polymer ?
#
loop_
_entity_poly.entity_id
_entity_poly.type
_entity_poly.pdbx_seq_one_letter_code
_entity_poly.pdbx_strand_id
1 'polypeptide(L)'
;MFCTNCVIDLDYNTNYCTGCGQEANMESSDDNSDFTDDTFEDSEEEVLKYYFFRGFTYEEILLFLAKRHHCTISYSTLLRRLKKYCLMRRGVTNKDSFENTFLQVQRHIAELINRPSSSMGYRTLWHALELEGICVPRVIVQDLLKEMDPEGAELWKRHRLKRRAYHNPGPNYSWHIDGYDKLKCWGFPIHRAIDGYSRRILWLCVTHSNNSPNQIASFYAGVVLEQGGCPVQLVTDSGAENGTAAALQSYFRDNSEAHRYVPFPRNIVTEFEQNFSS
;
A
#
# COMPACT_ATOMS: atom_id res chain seq x y z
N MET A 1 6.99 -34.91 -40.84
CA MET A 1 7.03 -33.47 -40.45
C MET A 1 5.99 -33.27 -39.35
N PHE A 2 6.13 -32.29 -38.46
CA PHE A 2 5.23 -32.15 -37.30
C PHE A 2 4.53 -30.79 -37.33
N CYS A 3 3.20 -30.78 -37.21
CA CYS A 3 2.43 -29.53 -37.13
C CYS A 3 2.31 -29.10 -35.66
N THR A 4 2.98 -28.02 -35.27
CA THR A 4 2.97 -27.48 -33.89
C THR A 4 1.61 -26.95 -33.44
N ASN A 5 0.70 -26.65 -34.38
CA ASN A 5 -0.60 -26.08 -34.06
C ASN A 5 -1.68 -27.16 -33.80
N CYS A 6 -1.60 -28.29 -34.51
CA CYS A 6 -2.55 -29.41 -34.35
C CYS A 6 -1.95 -30.60 -33.58
N VAL A 7 -0.64 -30.62 -33.36
CA VAL A 7 0.08 -31.69 -32.62
C VAL A 7 -0.14 -33.06 -33.29
N ILE A 8 -0.08 -33.11 -34.62
CA ILE A 8 -0.24 -34.34 -35.43
C ILE A 8 0.97 -34.49 -36.34
N ASP A 9 1.42 -35.73 -36.51
CA ASP A 9 2.46 -36.11 -37.47
C ASP A 9 1.93 -36.08 -38.90
N LEU A 10 2.59 -35.28 -39.76
CA LEU A 10 2.26 -35.13 -41.17
C LEU A 10 2.97 -36.19 -42.00
N ASP A 11 2.22 -36.75 -42.96
CA ASP A 11 2.69 -37.75 -43.90
C ASP A 11 3.73 -37.15 -44.87
N TYR A 12 4.73 -37.93 -45.25
CA TYR A 12 5.99 -37.43 -45.83
C TYR A 12 5.88 -36.82 -47.24
N ASN A 13 4.68 -36.81 -47.85
CA ASN A 13 4.44 -36.38 -49.23
C ASN A 13 3.61 -35.10 -49.38
N THR A 14 3.28 -34.38 -48.30
CA THR A 14 2.50 -33.13 -48.38
C THR A 14 3.13 -32.00 -47.55
N ASN A 15 3.32 -30.83 -48.16
CA ASN A 15 3.94 -29.66 -47.51
C ASN A 15 2.96 -28.80 -46.69
N TYR A 16 1.71 -29.23 -46.52
CA TYR A 16 0.68 -28.50 -45.78
C TYR A 16 -0.11 -29.43 -44.86
N CYS A 17 -0.55 -28.90 -43.70
CA CYS A 17 -1.34 -29.65 -42.73
C CYS A 17 -2.80 -29.78 -43.17
N THR A 18 -3.34 -30.99 -43.25
CA THR A 18 -4.74 -31.25 -43.65
C THR A 18 -5.78 -30.79 -42.62
N GLY A 19 -5.40 -30.59 -41.37
CA GLY A 19 -6.29 -30.12 -40.30
C GLY A 19 -6.45 -28.60 -40.21
N CYS A 20 -5.38 -27.83 -40.48
CA CYS A 20 -5.38 -26.36 -40.35
C CYS A 20 -4.98 -25.59 -41.62
N GLY A 21 -4.58 -26.29 -42.68
CA GLY A 21 -4.29 -25.72 -43.99
C GLY A 21 -2.98 -24.94 -44.12
N GLN A 22 -2.12 -24.90 -43.09
CA GLN A 22 -0.86 -24.14 -43.13
C GLN A 22 0.33 -24.97 -43.64
N GLU A 23 1.22 -24.30 -44.39
CA GLU A 23 2.47 -24.87 -44.91
C GLU A 23 3.49 -25.11 -43.80
N ALA A 24 4.21 -26.23 -43.86
CA ALA A 24 5.25 -26.59 -42.89
C ALA A 24 6.57 -25.90 -43.26
N ASN A 25 6.94 -24.84 -42.54
CA ASN A 25 8.16 -24.06 -42.81
C ASN A 25 9.44 -24.84 -42.43
N MET A 26 10.32 -25.01 -43.43
CA MET A 26 11.75 -25.28 -43.23
C MET A 26 12.44 -23.98 -42.79
N GLU A 27 13.19 -24.00 -41.69
CA GLU A 27 14.02 -22.86 -41.29
C GLU A 27 15.20 -22.68 -42.25
N SER A 28 15.42 -21.45 -42.70
CA SER A 28 16.73 -20.97 -43.14
C SER A 28 17.04 -19.61 -42.54
N SER A 29 18.32 -19.45 -42.25
CA SER A 29 19.04 -18.41 -41.53
C SER A 29 18.99 -17.00 -42.14
N ASP A 30 19.42 -16.07 -41.28
CA ASP A 30 19.86 -14.68 -41.49
C ASP A 30 18.78 -13.59 -41.48
N ASP A 31 18.75 -12.80 -40.39
CA ASP A 31 19.11 -11.38 -40.50
C ASP A 31 19.30 -10.71 -39.13
N ASN A 32 20.35 -9.87 -39.07
CA ASN A 32 20.66 -8.95 -37.98
C ASN A 32 19.59 -7.86 -37.89
N SER A 33 19.02 -7.66 -36.70
CA SER A 33 18.53 -6.33 -36.30
C SER A 33 18.72 -6.11 -34.82
N ASP A 34 19.67 -5.23 -34.55
CA ASP A 34 19.91 -4.42 -33.36
C ASP A 34 18.64 -4.20 -32.51
N PHE A 35 18.60 -4.82 -31.33
CA PHE A 35 17.73 -4.42 -30.23
C PHE A 35 18.54 -4.65 -28.95
N THR A 36 19.15 -3.58 -28.45
CA THR A 36 19.77 -3.54 -27.13
C THR A 36 18.65 -3.68 -26.09
N ASP A 37 18.28 -4.91 -25.76
CA ASP A 37 17.50 -5.22 -24.58
C ASP A 37 18.46 -5.16 -23.39
N ASP A 38 18.24 -4.14 -22.57
CA ASP A 38 18.97 -3.82 -21.36
C ASP A 38 18.76 -4.94 -20.34
N THR A 39 19.47 -6.05 -20.53
CA THR A 39 19.49 -7.14 -19.56
C THR A 39 20.23 -6.62 -18.34
N PHE A 40 19.47 -6.16 -17.36
CA PHE A 40 19.88 -6.11 -15.97
C PHE A 40 20.44 -7.50 -15.63
N GLU A 41 21.77 -7.64 -15.63
CA GLU A 41 22.50 -8.78 -15.07
C GLU A 41 22.37 -8.70 -13.54
N ASP A 42 21.14 -8.78 -13.01
CA ASP A 42 20.95 -9.02 -11.59
C ASP A 42 21.58 -10.38 -11.27
N SER A 43 22.50 -10.39 -10.33
CA SER A 43 23.15 -11.62 -9.90
C SER A 43 22.09 -12.63 -9.48
N GLU A 44 22.32 -13.92 -9.74
CA GLU A 44 21.37 -14.99 -9.39
C GLU A 44 20.92 -14.91 -7.91
N GLU A 45 21.79 -14.36 -7.05
CA GLU A 45 21.53 -14.06 -5.65
C GLU A 45 20.47 -12.96 -5.45
N GLU A 46 20.51 -11.86 -6.21
CA GLU A 46 19.55 -10.75 -6.14
C GLU A 46 18.16 -11.16 -6.61
N VAL A 47 18.09 -11.95 -7.68
CA VAL A 47 16.83 -12.51 -8.18
C VAL A 47 16.19 -13.44 -7.14
N LEU A 48 17.00 -14.30 -6.52
CA LEU A 48 16.52 -15.18 -5.45
C LEU A 48 16.07 -14.41 -4.21
N LYS A 49 16.80 -13.37 -3.81
CA LYS A 49 16.40 -12.46 -2.73
C LYS A 49 15.07 -11.78 -3.06
N TYR A 50 14.93 -11.22 -4.26
CA TYR A 50 13.72 -10.54 -4.71
C TYR A 50 12.47 -11.41 -4.58
N TYR A 51 12.51 -12.64 -5.13
CA TYR A 51 11.36 -13.54 -5.03
C TYR A 51 11.14 -14.08 -3.62
N PHE A 52 12.22 -14.29 -2.87
CA PHE A 52 12.12 -14.77 -1.49
C PHE A 52 11.44 -13.75 -0.57
N PHE A 53 11.82 -12.46 -0.66
CA PHE A 53 11.26 -11.38 0.16
C PHE A 53 9.82 -11.01 -0.23
N ARG A 54 9.42 -11.23 -1.48
CA ARG A 54 8.00 -11.07 -1.89
C ARG A 54 7.08 -12.22 -1.44
N GLY A 55 7.61 -13.19 -0.70
CA GLY A 55 6.80 -14.21 -0.02
C GLY A 55 6.41 -15.41 -0.88
N PHE A 56 6.78 -15.45 -2.16
CA PHE A 56 6.44 -16.55 -3.08
C PHE A 56 6.87 -17.91 -2.54
N THR A 57 6.04 -18.94 -2.69
CA THR A 57 6.38 -20.32 -2.32
C THR A 57 7.60 -20.83 -3.10
N TYR A 58 8.26 -21.86 -2.58
CA TYR A 58 9.44 -22.42 -3.27
C TYR A 58 9.11 -22.96 -4.67
N GLU A 59 7.90 -23.47 -4.87
CA GLU A 59 7.43 -23.93 -6.19
C GLU A 59 7.23 -22.76 -7.16
N GLU A 60 6.67 -21.65 -6.69
CA GLU A 60 6.52 -20.42 -7.49
C GLU A 60 7.88 -19.81 -7.85
N ILE A 61 8.84 -19.79 -6.92
CA ILE A 61 10.21 -19.32 -7.18
C ILE A 61 10.86 -20.16 -8.29
N LEU A 62 10.72 -21.48 -8.26
CA LEU A 62 11.22 -22.36 -9.33
C LEU A 62 10.59 -22.04 -10.69
N LEU A 63 9.28 -21.81 -10.71
CA LEU A 63 8.55 -21.45 -11.93
C LEU A 63 8.99 -20.09 -12.49
N PHE A 64 9.23 -19.10 -11.63
CA PHE A 64 9.71 -17.79 -12.06
C PHE A 64 11.14 -17.84 -12.57
N LEU A 65 12.03 -18.60 -11.93
CA LEU A 65 13.39 -18.79 -12.40
C LEU A 65 13.41 -19.49 -13.77
N ALA A 66 12.58 -20.51 -13.97
CA ALA A 66 12.50 -21.22 -15.25
C ALA A 66 11.89 -20.37 -16.37
N LYS A 67 10.83 -19.60 -16.10
CA LYS A 67 10.08 -18.86 -17.13
C LYS A 67 10.64 -17.47 -17.43
N ARG A 68 11.22 -16.78 -16.44
CA ARG A 68 11.64 -15.36 -16.59
C ARG A 68 13.14 -15.17 -16.61
N HIS A 69 13.90 -16.08 -16.00
CA HIS A 69 15.36 -15.99 -15.89
C HIS A 69 16.07 -17.12 -16.64
N HIS A 70 15.33 -17.92 -17.42
CA HIS A 70 15.80 -19.10 -18.16
C HIS A 70 16.68 -20.05 -17.30
N CYS A 71 16.46 -20.06 -15.98
CA CYS A 71 17.28 -20.77 -15.01
C CYS A 71 16.47 -21.93 -14.44
N THR A 72 16.63 -23.11 -15.03
CA THR A 72 16.00 -24.33 -14.53
C THR A 72 16.84 -24.95 -13.42
N ILE A 73 16.41 -24.77 -12.17
CA ILE A 73 17.05 -25.41 -11.02
C ILE A 73 16.14 -26.44 -10.36
N SER A 74 16.75 -27.47 -9.77
CA SER A 74 16.02 -28.43 -8.94
C SER A 74 15.61 -27.79 -7.62
N TYR A 75 14.54 -28.32 -7.00
CA TYR A 75 14.10 -27.93 -5.66
C TYR A 75 15.23 -28.03 -4.62
N SER A 76 16.04 -29.11 -4.69
CA SER A 76 17.20 -29.29 -3.82
C SER A 76 18.29 -28.23 -4.05
N THR A 77 18.51 -27.83 -5.31
CA THR A 77 19.45 -26.76 -5.67
C THR A 77 18.98 -25.41 -5.15
N LEU A 78 17.68 -25.12 -5.27
CA LEU A 78 17.06 -23.92 -4.70
C LEU A 78 17.27 -23.89 -3.18
N LEU A 79 16.96 -24.96 -2.46
CA LEU A 79 17.16 -25.02 -1.00
C LEU A 79 18.65 -24.85 -0.61
N ARG A 80 19.57 -25.43 -1.38
CA ARG A 80 21.02 -25.27 -1.16
C ARG A 80 21.47 -23.82 -1.38
N ARG A 81 20.96 -23.15 -2.41
CA ARG A 81 21.25 -21.75 -2.73
C ARG A 81 20.65 -20.82 -1.67
N LEU A 82 19.38 -21.02 -1.30
CA LEU A 82 18.75 -20.31 -0.19
C LEU A 82 19.54 -20.45 1.11
N LYS A 83 20.05 -21.66 1.41
CA LYS A 83 20.94 -21.87 2.56
C LYS A 83 22.28 -21.13 2.43
N LYS A 84 22.89 -21.16 1.23
CA LYS A 84 24.15 -20.43 0.93
C LYS A 84 23.98 -18.92 1.12
N TYR A 85 22.83 -18.39 0.73
CA TYR A 85 22.48 -16.97 0.83
C TYR A 85 21.80 -16.60 2.15
N CYS A 86 21.76 -17.52 3.13
CA CYS A 86 21.13 -17.32 4.44
C CYS A 86 19.63 -16.93 4.38
N LEU A 87 18.94 -17.31 3.31
CA LEU A 87 17.50 -17.06 3.08
C LEU A 87 16.67 -18.22 3.64
N MET A 88 16.39 -18.20 4.96
CA MET A 88 15.61 -19.24 5.64
C MET A 88 14.27 -18.69 6.13
N ARG A 89 13.17 -19.38 5.81
CA ARG A 89 11.81 -19.00 6.27
C ARG A 89 11.53 -19.35 7.73
N ARG A 90 12.38 -20.19 8.33
CA ARG A 90 12.41 -20.51 9.77
C ARG A 90 13.84 -20.81 10.22
N GLY A 91 14.29 -20.13 11.27
CA GLY A 91 15.49 -20.48 12.04
C GLY A 91 16.72 -19.61 11.76
N VAL A 92 16.97 -18.62 12.64
CA VAL A 92 18.25 -17.91 12.68
C VAL A 92 19.29 -18.84 13.32
N THR A 93 20.34 -19.19 12.59
CA THR A 93 21.33 -20.19 13.06
C THR A 93 22.79 -19.73 12.96
N ASN A 94 23.05 -18.42 13.03
CA ASN A 94 24.40 -17.88 13.24
C ASN A 94 24.37 -16.81 14.33
N LYS A 95 25.10 -17.01 15.43
CA LYS A 95 25.16 -16.07 16.57
C LYS A 95 25.66 -14.68 16.15
N ASP A 96 26.67 -14.62 15.29
CA ASP A 96 27.30 -13.35 14.90
C ASP A 96 26.44 -12.54 13.91
N SER A 97 25.62 -13.22 13.10
CA SER A 97 24.62 -12.58 12.25
C SER A 97 23.40 -12.14 13.07
N PHE A 98 23.04 -12.89 14.11
CA PHE A 98 21.92 -12.55 14.98
C PHE A 98 22.18 -11.28 15.78
N GLU A 99 23.38 -11.08 16.34
CA GLU A 99 23.72 -9.85 17.06
C GLU A 99 23.67 -8.61 16.16
N ASN A 100 24.21 -8.71 14.94
CA ASN A 100 24.16 -7.60 13.97
C ASN A 100 22.74 -7.30 13.49
N THR A 101 21.90 -8.32 13.27
CA THR A 101 20.48 -8.12 12.93
C THR A 101 19.70 -7.58 14.12
N PHE A 102 19.98 -8.04 15.34
CA PHE A 102 19.31 -7.60 16.56
C PHE A 102 19.60 -6.14 16.87
N LEU A 103 20.86 -5.69 16.72
CA LEU A 103 21.24 -4.29 16.90
C LEU A 103 20.59 -3.38 15.84
N GLN A 104 20.52 -3.83 14.60
CA GLN A 104 19.79 -3.11 13.54
C GLN A 104 18.31 -2.97 13.86
N VAL A 105 17.67 -4.06 14.30
CA VAL A 105 16.25 -4.05 14.70
C VAL A 105 16.04 -3.09 15.85
N GLN A 106 16.85 -3.15 16.92
CA GLN A 106 16.75 -2.21 18.04
C GLN A 106 16.88 -0.75 17.59
N ARG A 107 17.84 -0.44 16.71
CA ARG A 107 18.02 0.93 16.21
C ARG A 107 16.79 1.41 15.42
N HIS A 108 16.28 0.59 14.50
CA HIS A 108 15.07 0.93 13.72
C HIS A 108 13.84 1.08 14.62
N ILE A 109 13.68 0.21 15.62
CA ILE A 109 12.59 0.33 16.59
C ILE A 109 12.70 1.64 17.38
N ALA A 110 13.90 2.02 17.82
CA ALA A 110 14.12 3.28 18.55
C ALA A 110 13.79 4.52 17.68
N GLU A 111 14.18 4.51 16.41
CA GLU A 111 13.85 5.58 15.47
C GLU A 111 12.33 5.69 15.24
N LEU A 112 11.66 4.55 15.08
CA LEU A 112 10.21 4.50 14.85
C LEU A 112 9.41 4.93 16.09
N ILE A 113 9.85 4.58 17.30
CA ILE A 113 9.21 5.03 18.55
C ILE A 113 9.34 6.55 18.74
N ASN A 114 10.48 7.15 18.37
CA ASN A 114 10.71 8.58 18.55
C ASN A 114 10.02 9.48 17.51
N ARG A 115 9.36 8.89 16.50
CA ARG A 115 8.67 9.66 15.46
C ARG A 115 7.41 10.35 16.02
N PRO A 116 7.12 11.62 15.65
CA PRO A 116 5.99 12.40 16.20
C PRO A 116 4.56 11.85 15.95
N SER A 117 4.42 10.67 15.38
CA SER A 117 3.16 10.06 14.96
C SER A 117 2.95 8.61 15.44
N SER A 118 3.90 8.01 16.15
CA SER A 118 3.96 6.56 16.31
C SER A 118 3.30 6.04 17.60
N SER A 119 1.96 6.01 17.61
CA SER A 119 1.27 4.94 18.36
C SER A 119 1.23 3.66 17.51
N MET A 120 2.39 3.21 17.02
CA MET A 120 2.51 2.07 16.11
C MET A 120 2.67 0.78 16.92
N GLY A 121 1.69 -0.12 16.84
CA GLY A 121 1.79 -1.42 17.50
C GLY A 121 2.86 -2.30 16.85
N TYR A 122 3.29 -3.34 17.58
CA TYR A 122 4.30 -4.29 17.10
C TYR A 122 4.03 -4.93 15.73
N ARG A 123 2.76 -5.04 15.30
CA ARG A 123 2.40 -5.53 13.97
C ARG A 123 2.83 -4.56 12.86
N THR A 124 2.60 -3.28 13.07
CA THR A 124 2.98 -2.23 12.11
C THR A 124 4.49 -2.09 12.05
N LEU A 125 5.15 -2.19 13.21
CA LEU A 125 6.61 -2.20 13.34
C LEU A 125 7.23 -3.41 12.62
N TRP A 126 6.67 -4.60 12.84
CA TRP A 126 7.09 -5.83 12.18
C TRP A 126 6.93 -5.75 10.66
N HIS A 127 5.82 -5.21 10.18
CA HIS A 127 5.60 -5.00 8.75
C HIS A 127 6.53 -3.93 8.15
N ALA A 128 6.87 -2.88 8.90
CA ALA A 128 7.85 -1.89 8.44
C ALA A 128 9.25 -2.51 8.27
N LEU A 129 9.67 -3.33 9.25
CA LEU A 129 10.92 -4.09 9.18
C LEU A 129 10.93 -5.07 8.00
N GLU A 130 9.81 -5.74 7.72
CA GLU A 130 9.69 -6.65 6.57
C GLU A 130 9.82 -5.91 5.23
N LEU A 131 9.26 -4.70 5.11
CA LEU A 131 9.42 -3.84 3.93
C LEU A 131 10.87 -3.34 3.73
N GLU A 132 11.60 -3.18 4.82
CA GLU A 132 13.03 -2.81 4.82
C GLU A 132 13.96 -4.03 4.61
N GLY A 133 13.39 -5.23 4.40
CA GLY A 133 14.15 -6.47 4.16
C GLY A 133 14.63 -7.17 5.42
N ILE A 134 14.25 -6.69 6.61
CA ILE A 134 14.63 -7.25 7.91
C ILE A 134 13.59 -8.31 8.34
N CYS A 135 13.86 -9.56 8.00
CA CYS A 135 12.98 -10.69 8.31
C CYS A 135 13.22 -11.21 9.74
N VAL A 136 12.45 -10.69 10.71
CA VAL A 136 12.55 -11.10 12.11
C VAL A 136 11.25 -11.76 12.57
N PRO A 137 11.30 -12.85 13.36
CA PRO A 137 10.12 -13.42 13.99
C PRO A 137 9.36 -12.35 14.78
N ARG A 138 8.05 -12.28 14.55
CA ARG A 138 7.16 -11.30 15.20
C ARG A 138 7.23 -11.32 16.73
N VAL A 139 7.51 -12.48 17.33
CA VAL A 139 7.68 -12.63 18.79
C VAL A 139 8.88 -11.81 19.28
N ILE A 140 10.00 -11.81 18.55
CA ILE A 140 11.20 -11.06 18.91
C ILE A 140 10.94 -9.55 18.86
N VAL A 141 10.27 -9.07 17.80
CA VAL A 141 9.87 -7.66 17.68
C VAL A 141 8.92 -7.26 18.82
N GLN A 142 8.00 -8.15 19.20
CA GLN A 142 7.08 -7.92 20.30
C GLN A 142 7.81 -7.81 21.65
N ASP A 143 8.76 -8.69 21.92
CA ASP A 143 9.47 -8.70 23.19
C ASP A 143 10.47 -7.54 23.29
N LEU A 144 11.17 -7.22 22.20
CA LEU A 144 12.00 -6.02 22.09
C LEU A 144 11.18 -4.74 22.33
N LEU A 145 10.00 -4.63 21.74
CA LEU A 145 9.15 -3.45 21.91
C LEU A 145 8.63 -3.31 23.35
N LYS A 146 8.36 -4.43 24.05
CA LYS A 146 8.01 -4.39 25.48
C LYS A 146 9.18 -3.94 26.36
N GLU A 147 10.40 -4.32 25.99
CA GLU A 147 11.62 -3.95 26.72
C GLU A 147 11.97 -2.47 26.50
N MET A 148 11.88 -2.00 25.25
CA MET A 148 12.24 -0.63 24.86
C MET A 148 11.17 0.41 25.20
N ASP A 149 9.89 0.03 25.14
CA ASP A 149 8.75 0.91 25.45
C ASP A 149 7.73 0.21 26.36
N PRO A 150 8.07 0.01 27.66
CA PRO A 150 7.16 -0.62 28.61
C PRO A 150 5.91 0.23 28.85
N GLU A 151 6.00 1.55 28.72
CA GLU A 151 4.88 2.48 28.89
C GLU A 151 3.88 2.36 27.73
N GLY A 152 4.35 2.36 26.48
CA GLY A 152 3.52 2.12 25.30
C GLY A 152 2.89 0.73 25.30
N ALA A 153 3.63 -0.30 25.74
CA ALA A 153 3.10 -1.65 25.90
C ALA A 153 1.95 -1.72 26.93
N GLU A 154 2.09 -1.03 28.07
CA GLU A 154 1.03 -0.86 29.08
C GLU A 154 -0.18 -0.09 28.51
N LEU A 155 0.07 1.01 27.79
CA LEU A 155 -0.99 1.80 27.15
C LEU A 155 -1.80 0.99 26.13
N TRP A 156 -1.15 0.08 25.39
CA TRP A 156 -1.84 -0.82 24.46
C TRP A 156 -2.67 -1.89 25.16
N LYS A 157 -2.17 -2.49 26.26
CA LYS A 157 -2.96 -3.44 27.07
C LYS A 157 -4.25 -2.82 27.59
N ARG A 158 -4.23 -1.51 27.86
CA ARG A 158 -5.38 -0.75 28.34
C ARG A 158 -6.41 -0.44 27.24
N HIS A 159 -6.12 -0.76 25.97
CA HIS A 159 -6.96 -0.46 24.80
C HIS A 159 -7.43 1.02 24.73
N ARG A 160 -6.66 1.96 25.28
CA ARG A 160 -7.03 3.38 25.25
C ARG A 160 -6.45 4.02 24.00
N LEU A 161 -7.31 4.46 23.08
CA LEU A 161 -6.90 5.33 21.99
C LEU A 161 -6.25 6.61 22.55
N LYS A 162 -4.98 6.84 22.22
CA LYS A 162 -4.31 8.12 22.47
C LYS A 162 -4.96 9.17 21.57
N ARG A 163 -5.92 9.91 22.10
CA ARG A 163 -6.57 11.01 21.37
C ARG A 163 -5.57 12.16 21.26
N ARG A 164 -5.33 12.63 20.04
CA ARG A 164 -4.58 13.88 19.81
C ARG A 164 -5.35 15.02 20.47
N ALA A 165 -4.65 15.95 21.12
CA ALA A 165 -5.27 17.18 21.60
C ALA A 165 -5.72 17.98 20.37
N TYR A 166 -7.03 18.03 20.13
CA TYR A 166 -7.60 18.77 19.01
C TYR A 166 -7.91 20.19 19.46
N HIS A 167 -7.18 21.16 18.92
CA HIS A 167 -7.38 22.58 19.21
C HIS A 167 -7.93 23.28 17.97
N ASN A 168 -9.00 24.07 18.15
CA ASN A 168 -9.61 24.87 17.10
C ASN A 168 -9.72 26.32 17.60
N PRO A 169 -9.34 27.34 16.82
CA PRO A 169 -9.30 28.74 17.28
C PRO A 169 -10.66 29.32 17.72
N GLY A 170 -11.77 28.84 17.16
CA GLY A 170 -13.10 29.33 17.51
C GLY A 170 -14.24 28.69 16.72
N PRO A 171 -15.50 29.04 17.03
CA PRO A 171 -16.67 28.58 16.28
C PRO A 171 -16.56 28.94 14.80
N ASN A 172 -17.02 28.05 13.91
CA ASN A 172 -16.95 28.22 12.46
C ASN A 172 -15.53 28.42 11.91
N TYR A 173 -14.49 28.14 12.69
CA TYR A 173 -13.14 28.11 12.14
C TYR A 173 -12.96 26.88 11.24
N SER A 174 -13.33 25.69 11.73
CA SER A 174 -13.24 24.45 10.94
C SER A 174 -14.52 23.64 11.01
N TRP A 175 -15.04 23.26 9.85
CA TRP A 175 -16.16 22.32 9.74
C TRP A 175 -15.63 20.98 9.23
N HIS A 176 -16.06 19.89 9.84
CA HIS A 176 -15.65 18.53 9.45
C HIS A 176 -16.84 17.83 8.82
N ILE A 177 -16.71 17.39 7.57
CA ILE A 177 -17.69 16.54 6.89
C ILE A 177 -17.21 15.10 6.98
N ASP A 178 -18.12 14.19 7.32
CA ASP A 178 -17.82 12.76 7.41
C ASP A 178 -19.02 11.91 6.98
N GLY A 179 -18.72 10.78 6.33
CA GLY A 179 -19.68 9.79 5.87
C GLY A 179 -19.67 8.54 6.75
N TYR A 180 -20.85 8.06 7.14
CA TYR A 180 -21.01 6.81 7.86
C TYR A 180 -21.58 5.72 6.95
N ASP A 181 -20.67 4.87 6.48
CA ASP A 181 -20.96 3.86 5.46
C ASP A 181 -21.38 2.50 6.03
N LYS A 182 -21.38 2.29 7.36
CA LYS A 182 -21.73 0.97 7.92
C LYS A 182 -23.16 0.54 7.61
N LEU A 183 -24.06 1.49 7.39
CA LEU A 183 -25.45 1.23 7.01
C LEU A 183 -25.70 1.28 5.50
N LYS A 184 -24.64 1.51 4.71
CA LYS A 184 -24.72 1.60 3.24
C LYS A 184 -25.17 0.29 2.61
N CYS A 185 -24.85 -0.86 3.20
CA CYS A 185 -25.31 -2.17 2.73
C CYS A 185 -26.84 -2.34 2.80
N TRP A 186 -27.51 -1.59 3.68
CA TRP A 186 -28.97 -1.54 3.77
C TRP A 186 -29.57 -0.34 3.00
N GLY A 187 -28.76 0.41 2.26
CA GLY A 187 -29.21 1.57 1.48
C GLY A 187 -29.37 2.85 2.30
N PHE A 188 -28.78 2.93 3.50
CA PHE A 188 -28.84 4.11 4.39
C PHE A 188 -27.46 4.70 4.68
N PRO A 189 -26.72 5.20 3.68
CA PRO A 189 -25.56 6.04 3.94
C PRO A 189 -25.98 7.29 4.74
N ILE A 190 -25.22 7.60 5.78
CA ILE A 190 -25.48 8.76 6.65
C ILE A 190 -24.34 9.75 6.47
N HIS A 191 -24.68 10.99 6.16
CA HIS A 191 -23.74 12.10 6.10
C HIS A 191 -23.91 13.02 7.29
N ARG A 192 -22.79 13.49 7.83
CA ARG A 192 -22.81 14.48 8.90
C ARG A 192 -21.79 15.57 8.67
N ALA A 193 -22.03 16.72 9.27
CA ALA A 193 -20.97 17.66 9.54
C ALA A 193 -21.04 18.22 10.95
N ILE A 194 -19.87 18.55 11.49
CA ILE A 194 -19.71 19.10 12.84
C ILE A 194 -18.81 20.33 12.82
N ASP A 195 -19.09 21.28 13.70
CA ASP A 195 -18.16 22.37 14.01
C ASP A 195 -17.01 21.86 14.89
N GLY A 196 -15.78 22.15 14.49
CA GLY A 196 -14.57 21.65 15.17
C GLY A 196 -14.38 22.22 16.57
N TYR A 197 -14.92 23.41 16.85
CA TYR A 197 -14.76 24.07 18.15
C TYR A 197 -15.88 23.67 19.12
N SER A 198 -17.12 23.96 18.77
CA SER A 198 -18.29 23.72 19.62
C SER A 198 -18.76 22.26 19.63
N ARG A 199 -18.31 21.44 18.66
CA ARG A 199 -18.84 20.09 18.40
C ARG A 199 -20.33 20.06 18.06
N ARG A 200 -20.93 21.22 17.72
CA ARG A 200 -22.30 21.31 17.24
C ARG A 200 -22.45 20.53 15.94
N ILE A 201 -23.50 19.72 15.87
CA ILE A 201 -23.91 19.04 14.63
C ILE A 201 -24.54 20.09 13.73
N LEU A 202 -23.96 20.27 12.54
CA LEU A 202 -24.44 21.20 11.52
C LEU A 202 -25.55 20.54 10.70
N TRP A 203 -25.33 19.31 10.26
CA TRP A 203 -26.34 18.45 9.67
C TRP A 203 -26.07 16.99 9.99
N LEU A 204 -27.13 16.19 9.93
CA LEU A 204 -27.09 14.72 10.02
C LEU A 204 -28.22 14.17 9.14
N CYS A 205 -27.87 13.76 7.93
CA CYS A 205 -28.83 13.40 6.90
C CYS A 205 -28.59 11.96 6.41
N VAL A 206 -29.67 11.22 6.21
CA VAL A 206 -29.63 9.92 5.52
C VAL A 206 -29.85 10.18 4.03
N THR A 207 -28.98 9.63 3.20
CA THR A 207 -29.09 9.74 1.73
C THR A 207 -29.46 8.39 1.12
N HIS A 208 -29.95 8.41 -0.12
CA HIS A 208 -30.22 7.18 -0.88
C HIS A 208 -28.96 6.62 -1.55
N SER A 209 -27.92 7.43 -1.71
CA SER A 209 -26.66 7.05 -2.36
C SER A 209 -25.52 7.94 -1.87
N ASN A 210 -24.36 7.32 -1.63
CA ASN A 210 -23.11 7.99 -1.26
C ASN A 210 -22.27 8.40 -2.50
N ASN A 211 -22.76 8.16 -3.72
CA ASN A 211 -21.98 8.41 -4.95
C ASN A 211 -22.29 9.77 -5.60
N SER A 212 -23.01 10.65 -4.92
CA SER A 212 -23.50 11.91 -5.52
C SER A 212 -22.91 13.13 -4.81
N PRO A 213 -21.86 13.76 -5.39
CA PRO A 213 -21.21 14.90 -4.74
C PRO A 213 -22.14 16.12 -4.59
N ASN A 214 -23.14 16.24 -5.46
CA ASN A 214 -24.17 17.28 -5.40
C ASN A 214 -25.00 17.23 -4.10
N GLN A 215 -25.21 16.05 -3.51
CA GLN A 215 -25.99 15.92 -2.28
C GLN A 215 -25.23 16.53 -1.10
N ILE A 216 -23.93 16.22 -0.97
CA ILE A 216 -23.06 16.78 0.08
C ILE A 216 -22.92 18.30 -0.11
N ALA A 217 -22.72 18.75 -1.35
CA ALA A 217 -22.67 20.16 -1.67
C ALA A 217 -23.97 20.89 -1.30
N SER A 218 -25.13 20.26 -1.52
CA SER A 218 -26.43 20.83 -1.14
C SER A 218 -26.59 20.97 0.38
N PHE A 219 -26.16 19.96 1.17
CA PHE A 219 -26.18 20.07 2.63
C PHE A 219 -25.26 21.17 3.12
N TYR A 220 -24.05 21.25 2.55
CA TYR A 220 -23.10 22.29 2.88
C TYR A 220 -23.64 23.69 2.56
N ALA A 221 -24.14 23.91 1.35
CA ALA A 221 -24.71 25.18 0.94
C ALA A 221 -25.94 25.58 1.79
N GLY A 222 -26.79 24.61 2.13
CA GLY A 222 -27.94 24.83 3.03
C GLY A 222 -27.51 25.38 4.38
N VAL A 223 -26.49 24.77 5.01
CA VAL A 223 -25.99 25.27 6.31
C VAL A 223 -25.29 26.61 6.19
N VAL A 224 -24.55 26.87 5.10
CA VAL A 224 -23.94 28.19 4.87
C VAL A 224 -25.02 29.28 4.79
N LEU A 225 -26.14 29.00 4.12
CA LEU A 225 -27.28 29.91 4.05
C LEU A 225 -27.96 30.10 5.41
N GLU A 226 -28.20 29.03 6.16
CA GLU A 226 -28.82 29.09 7.49
C GLU A 226 -27.98 29.86 8.52
N GLN A 227 -26.65 29.69 8.49
CA GLN A 227 -25.74 30.38 9.40
C GLN A 227 -25.40 31.81 8.94
N GLY A 228 -25.75 32.17 7.69
CA GLY A 228 -25.34 33.44 7.08
C GLY A 228 -23.83 33.58 6.89
N GLY A 229 -23.10 32.45 6.80
CA GLY A 229 -21.64 32.46 6.71
C GLY A 229 -21.02 31.08 6.51
N CYS A 230 -19.82 31.04 5.92
CA CYS A 230 -19.04 29.83 5.67
C CYS A 230 -17.87 29.66 6.66
N PRO A 231 -17.37 28.44 6.90
CA PRO A 231 -16.22 28.22 7.77
C PRO A 231 -14.95 28.83 7.20
N VAL A 232 -13.94 29.06 8.04
CA VAL A 232 -12.59 29.44 7.56
C VAL A 232 -11.96 28.25 6.81
N GLN A 233 -12.12 27.05 7.35
CA GLN A 233 -11.59 25.82 6.79
C GLN A 233 -12.67 24.73 6.72
N LEU A 234 -12.78 24.07 5.57
CA LEU A 234 -13.58 22.85 5.42
C LEU A 234 -12.64 21.64 5.41
N VAL A 235 -12.94 20.65 6.26
CA VAL A 235 -12.12 19.44 6.41
C VAL A 235 -12.96 18.24 6.00
N THR A 236 -12.47 17.46 5.04
CA THR A 236 -13.15 16.26 4.55
C THR A 236 -12.14 15.13 4.35
N ASP A 237 -12.60 13.88 4.31
CA ASP A 237 -11.77 12.80 3.79
C ASP A 237 -11.61 12.91 2.26
N SER A 238 -10.63 12.18 1.71
CA SER A 238 -10.33 12.15 0.27
C SER A 238 -11.35 11.37 -0.56
N GLY A 239 -12.62 11.36 -0.13
CA GLY A 239 -13.74 10.80 -0.87
C GLY A 239 -14.08 11.64 -2.10
N ALA A 240 -14.42 10.97 -3.21
CA ALA A 240 -14.81 11.63 -4.47
C ALA A 240 -16.13 12.42 -4.31
N GLU A 241 -16.95 12.03 -3.35
CA GLU A 241 -18.22 12.68 -2.99
C GLU A 241 -18.03 14.10 -2.43
N ASN A 242 -16.85 14.43 -1.90
CA ASN A 242 -16.61 15.73 -1.26
C ASN A 242 -16.09 16.81 -2.22
N GLY A 243 -15.73 16.44 -3.45
CA GLY A 243 -15.05 17.36 -4.39
C GLY A 243 -15.84 18.64 -4.68
N THR A 244 -17.17 18.54 -4.82
CA THR A 244 -18.02 19.72 -5.07
C THR A 244 -18.11 20.64 -3.84
N ALA A 245 -18.17 20.08 -2.62
CA ALA A 245 -18.15 20.88 -1.39
C ALA A 245 -16.80 21.56 -1.18
N ALA A 246 -15.69 20.89 -1.52
CA ALA A 246 -14.36 21.49 -1.53
C ALA A 246 -14.28 22.69 -2.48
N ALA A 247 -14.75 22.53 -3.72
CA ALA A 247 -14.77 23.61 -4.71
C ALA A 247 -15.62 24.81 -4.25
N LEU A 248 -16.80 24.56 -3.66
CA LEU A 248 -17.65 25.63 -3.09
C LEU A 248 -16.93 26.39 -1.98
N GLN A 249 -16.24 25.70 -1.09
CA GLN A 249 -15.50 26.35 -0.01
C GLN A 249 -14.36 27.22 -0.55
N SER A 250 -13.57 26.70 -1.48
CA SER A 250 -12.49 27.48 -2.11
C SER A 250 -13.03 28.71 -2.81
N TYR A 251 -14.19 28.61 -3.46
CA TYR A 251 -14.88 29.74 -4.08
C TYR A 251 -15.39 30.76 -3.05
N PHE A 252 -16.04 30.33 -1.96
CA PHE A 252 -16.55 31.24 -0.93
C PHE A 252 -15.47 32.01 -0.17
N ARG A 253 -14.25 31.46 -0.09
CA ARG A 253 -13.12 32.09 0.59
C ARG A 253 -12.10 32.73 -0.35
N ASP A 254 -12.27 32.58 -1.66
CA ASP A 254 -11.29 32.96 -2.68
C ASP A 254 -9.88 32.43 -2.35
N ASN A 255 -9.81 31.18 -1.88
CA ASN A 255 -8.58 30.56 -1.38
C ASN A 255 -8.63 29.04 -1.56
N SER A 256 -7.69 28.46 -2.32
CA SER A 256 -7.57 27.01 -2.49
C SER A 256 -7.27 26.27 -1.17
N GLU A 257 -6.55 26.90 -0.24
CA GLU A 257 -6.18 26.31 1.05
C GLU A 257 -7.32 26.32 2.08
N ALA A 258 -8.47 26.91 1.72
CA ALA A 258 -9.66 26.91 2.57
C ALA A 258 -10.30 25.52 2.71
N HIS A 259 -9.91 24.55 1.89
CA HIS A 259 -10.29 23.15 2.02
C HIS A 259 -9.07 22.28 2.34
N ARG A 260 -9.23 21.32 3.26
CA ARG A 260 -8.17 20.37 3.64
C ARG A 260 -8.69 18.94 3.57
N TYR A 261 -7.99 18.10 2.82
CA TYR A 261 -8.19 16.65 2.86
C TYR A 261 -7.48 16.04 4.07
N VAL A 262 -8.18 15.20 4.83
CA VAL A 262 -7.56 14.39 5.89
C VAL A 262 -6.85 13.21 5.23
N PRO A 263 -5.55 12.98 5.54
CA PRO A 263 -4.83 11.82 5.02
C PRO A 263 -5.54 10.52 5.40
N PHE A 264 -5.86 9.69 4.40
CA PHE A 264 -6.41 8.37 4.64
C PHE A 264 -5.39 7.53 5.45
N PRO A 265 -5.81 6.72 6.45
CA PRO A 265 -4.90 5.85 7.21
C PRO A 265 -4.08 4.87 6.35
N ARG A 266 -4.50 4.62 5.11
CA ARG A 266 -3.82 3.75 4.14
C ARG A 266 -2.79 4.46 3.26
N ASN A 267 -2.83 5.79 3.19
CA ASN A 267 -1.88 6.61 2.42
C ASN A 267 -1.09 7.50 3.38
N ILE A 268 -0.26 6.88 4.24
CA ILE A 268 0.91 7.60 4.76
C ILE A 268 1.97 7.46 3.67
N VAL A 269 1.82 8.22 2.59
CA VAL A 269 2.96 8.50 1.72
C VAL A 269 3.78 9.51 2.51
N THR A 270 5.02 9.16 2.79
CA THR A 270 6.05 10.10 3.24
C THR A 270 6.17 11.21 2.21
N GLU A 271 5.45 12.32 2.41
CA GLU A 271 5.75 13.58 1.74
C GLU A 271 7.11 14.03 2.26
N PHE A 272 8.14 13.74 1.47
CA PHE A 272 9.42 14.42 1.56
C PHE A 272 9.18 15.86 1.09
N GLU A 273 9.32 16.81 2.02
CA GLU A 273 9.52 18.22 1.72
C GLU A 273 10.69 18.35 0.74
N GLN A 274 10.42 18.65 -0.53
CA GLN A 274 11.38 19.35 -1.37
C GLN A 274 11.20 20.84 -1.12
N ASN A 275 11.90 21.31 -0.09
CA ASN A 275 12.26 22.71 0.05
C ASN A 275 13.19 23.08 -1.13
N PHE A 276 12.64 23.64 -2.20
CA PHE A 276 13.42 24.51 -3.09
C PHE A 276 13.27 25.94 -2.58
N SER A 277 14.23 26.34 -1.74
CA SER A 277 14.50 27.74 -1.45
C SER A 277 14.92 28.45 -2.74
N SER A 278 14.34 29.63 -2.95
CA SER A 278 14.81 30.65 -3.89
C SER A 278 16.18 31.20 -3.49
#